data_AF-K5W3L1-F1
#
_entry.id   AF-K5W3L1-F1
#
_cell.length_a   1.000
_cell.length_b   1.000
_cell.length_c   1.000
_cell.angle_alpha   90.00
_cell.angle_beta   90.00
_cell.angle_gamma   90.00
#
_symmetry.space_group_name_H-M   'P 1'
#
loop_
_entity.id
_entity.type
_entity.pdbx_description
1 polymer ?
#
loop_
_entity_poly.entity_id
_entity_poly.type
_entity_poly.pdbx_seq_one_letter_code
_entity_poly.pdbx_strand_id
1 'polypeptide(L)'
;MKNGVRVCRPPNNLCTADDNFQFNLLDSPDNNAFVRFPVSSLFRDGHKQSLLVWDTSFDPPIPPVSLRLGDANLDGFPDFLAIFASGDDRTPYLAYSKHCASGVAGCDSNGPGGRGWEVATALANVKDARGVAFLDMDEDGTLDILVQRTGLQDGSKVLFIQNNFYYDAFFLKAIALNGACDSGWCYSANGSERYHPFGVRYSGATYKYTVFDTLGHRSAAEVGQLPQTSYHALQTPYSFFGLGRTNNYIENMFVGTTLHAPEHYINMEGSVIPNSRVVILPPADGGESGGTWKRELFLRSGDWIPWVTVTCVIGMVILAIIVFVLHLNEKREDELERRRISHHINFDAL
;
A
#
# COMPACT_ATOMS: atom_id res chain seq x y z
N MET A 1 16.42 1.19 -26.27
CA MET A 1 17.17 0.16 -27.03
C MET A 1 18.64 0.29 -26.67
N LYS A 2 19.38 -0.81 -26.54
CA LYS A 2 20.85 -0.81 -26.44
C LYS A 2 21.36 -1.45 -27.72
N ASN A 3 22.17 -0.74 -28.50
CA ASN A 3 22.69 -1.21 -29.79
C ASN A 3 21.60 -1.72 -30.76
N GLY A 4 20.47 -1.02 -30.88
CA GLY A 4 19.37 -1.41 -31.79
C GLY A 4 18.50 -2.58 -31.31
N VAL A 5 18.82 -3.19 -30.17
CA VAL A 5 18.02 -4.26 -29.55
C VAL A 5 17.19 -3.68 -28.41
N ARG A 6 15.90 -4.07 -28.33
CA ARG A 6 15.04 -3.70 -27.21
C ARG A 6 15.42 -4.50 -25.97
N VAL A 7 16.31 -3.93 -25.15
CA VAL A 7 16.81 -4.55 -23.90
C VAL A 7 15.79 -4.49 -22.76
N CYS A 8 14.93 -3.47 -22.73
CA CYS A 8 13.91 -3.32 -21.68
C CYS A 8 12.50 -3.61 -22.22
N ARG A 9 11.70 -4.31 -21.42
CA ARG A 9 10.33 -4.70 -21.75
C ARG A 9 9.40 -3.48 -21.79
N PRO A 10 8.33 -3.51 -22.62
CA PRO A 10 7.28 -2.53 -22.48
C PRO A 10 6.63 -2.66 -21.10
N PRO A 11 6.21 -1.54 -20.50
CA PRO A 11 5.50 -1.54 -19.22
C PRO A 11 4.18 -2.34 -19.18
N ASN A 12 3.59 -2.64 -20.34
CA ASN A 12 2.38 -3.47 -20.43
C ASN A 12 2.69 -4.98 -20.37
N ASN A 13 3.97 -5.37 -20.41
CA ASN A 13 4.41 -6.77 -20.45
C ASN A 13 5.24 -7.13 -19.20
N LEU A 14 4.79 -6.71 -18.02
CA LEU A 14 5.47 -7.03 -16.75
C LEU A 14 5.34 -8.51 -16.34
N CYS A 15 4.31 -9.21 -16.82
CA CYS A 15 4.06 -10.62 -16.54
C CYS A 15 4.58 -11.60 -17.60
N THR A 16 5.30 -11.12 -18.62
CA THR A 16 5.95 -12.03 -19.57
C THR A 16 7.13 -12.72 -18.88
N ALA A 17 7.36 -14.01 -19.10
CA ALA A 17 8.52 -14.70 -18.55
C ALA A 17 9.83 -14.10 -19.10
N ASP A 18 10.89 -14.07 -18.30
CA ASP A 18 12.25 -13.76 -18.77
C ASP A 18 13.13 -14.99 -18.68
N ASP A 19 13.38 -15.63 -19.81
CA ASP A 19 14.20 -16.83 -19.87
C ASP A 19 15.66 -16.55 -19.48
N ASN A 20 16.08 -15.28 -19.49
CA ASN A 20 17.43 -14.86 -19.11
C ASN A 20 17.50 -14.26 -17.69
N PHE A 21 16.39 -14.24 -16.94
CA PHE A 21 16.41 -13.70 -15.58
C PHE A 21 17.23 -14.60 -14.65
N GLN A 22 18.26 -14.02 -14.05
CA GLN A 22 19.15 -14.70 -13.13
C GLN A 22 19.52 -13.76 -11.98
N PHE A 23 19.61 -14.31 -10.77
CA PHE A 23 20.15 -13.58 -9.63
C PHE A 23 21.67 -13.55 -9.71
N ASN A 24 22.24 -12.39 -10.03
CA ASN A 24 23.67 -12.16 -9.91
C ASN A 24 23.99 -11.54 -8.54
N LEU A 25 24.41 -12.38 -7.59
CA LEU A 25 24.79 -11.98 -6.23
C LEU A 25 26.31 -11.79 -6.08
N LEU A 26 27.04 -11.68 -7.19
CA LEU A 26 28.49 -11.44 -7.16
C LEU A 26 28.76 -9.99 -6.77
N ASP A 27 29.57 -9.82 -5.72
CA ASP A 27 30.06 -8.54 -5.23
C ASP A 27 31.21 -8.06 -6.14
N SER A 28 30.86 -7.40 -7.24
CA SER A 28 31.80 -6.95 -8.28
C SER A 28 31.45 -5.52 -8.73
N PRO A 29 32.44 -4.65 -9.04
CA PRO A 29 32.19 -3.30 -9.57
C PRO A 29 31.32 -3.27 -10.84
N ASP A 30 31.33 -4.35 -11.61
CA ASP A 30 30.55 -4.49 -12.84
C ASP A 30 29.08 -4.91 -12.59
N ASN A 31 28.73 -5.29 -11.35
CA ASN A 31 27.38 -5.70 -10.96
C ASN A 31 26.65 -4.57 -10.23
N ASN A 32 25.91 -3.76 -10.98
CA ASN A 32 25.11 -2.67 -10.43
C ASN A 32 23.75 -3.12 -9.85
N ALA A 33 23.39 -4.40 -9.96
CA ALA A 33 22.11 -4.94 -9.49
C ALA A 33 22.18 -5.50 -8.06
N PHE A 34 23.37 -5.67 -7.51
CA PHE A 34 23.60 -6.17 -6.16
C PHE A 34 24.41 -5.16 -5.36
N VAL A 35 23.94 -4.83 -4.16
CA VAL A 35 24.64 -3.92 -3.24
C VAL A 35 24.83 -4.64 -1.92
N ARG A 36 26.07 -4.62 -1.43
CA ARG A 36 26.45 -5.13 -0.11
C ARG A 36 27.05 -3.99 0.70
N PHE A 37 26.59 -3.85 1.94
CA PHE A 37 27.17 -2.88 2.86
C PHE A 37 27.35 -3.49 4.24
N PRO A 38 28.42 -3.11 4.97
CA PRO A 38 28.58 -3.52 6.34
C PRO A 38 27.58 -2.75 7.21
N VAL A 39 26.80 -3.46 8.02
CA VAL A 39 25.79 -2.85 8.90
C VAL A 39 26.41 -1.85 9.90
N SER A 40 27.68 -2.05 10.27
CA SER A 40 28.43 -1.09 11.09
C SER A 40 28.56 0.30 10.46
N SER A 41 28.43 0.43 9.13
CA SER A 41 28.48 1.74 8.45
C SER A 41 27.25 2.62 8.73
N LEU A 42 26.16 2.05 9.24
CA LEU A 42 24.98 2.80 9.67
C LEU A 42 25.27 3.71 10.88
N PHE A 43 26.25 3.33 11.72
CA PHE A 43 26.57 4.02 12.96
C PHE A 43 27.98 4.61 12.87
N ARG A 44 28.05 5.91 12.57
CA ARG A 44 29.32 6.64 12.36
C ARG A 44 30.10 6.89 13.64
N ASP A 45 29.45 6.78 14.80
CA ASP A 45 29.97 7.29 16.08
C ASP A 45 30.78 6.27 16.89
N GLY A 46 31.33 5.23 16.27
CA GLY A 46 32.25 4.30 16.95
C GLY A 46 31.63 3.45 18.07
N HIS A 47 30.31 3.53 18.28
CA HIS A 47 29.60 2.62 19.17
C HIS A 47 29.58 1.21 18.57
N LYS A 48 30.11 0.23 19.32
CA LYS A 48 30.09 -1.19 18.93
C LYS A 48 28.67 -1.72 19.03
N GLN A 49 27.86 -1.47 18.00
CA GLN A 49 26.53 -2.02 17.86
C GLN A 49 26.57 -3.23 16.94
N SER A 50 25.85 -4.28 17.31
CA SER A 50 25.71 -5.50 16.51
C SER A 50 24.23 -5.76 16.22
N LEU A 51 23.92 -6.28 15.04
CA LEU A 51 22.56 -6.67 14.72
C LEU A 51 22.13 -7.83 15.65
N LEU A 52 20.99 -7.68 16.32
CA LEU A 52 20.43 -8.73 17.15
C LEU A 52 19.81 -9.79 16.24
N VAL A 53 20.41 -10.97 16.18
CA VAL A 53 19.92 -12.09 15.35
C VAL A 53 19.28 -13.19 16.19
N TRP A 54 19.58 -13.30 17.48
CA TRP A 54 19.13 -14.38 18.34
C TRP A 54 18.33 -13.87 19.53
N ASP A 55 17.19 -14.49 19.83
CA ASP A 55 16.47 -14.28 21.09
C ASP A 55 16.93 -15.34 22.10
N THR A 56 17.73 -14.92 23.08
CA THR A 56 18.27 -15.77 24.15
C THR A 56 17.32 -15.90 25.35
N SER A 57 16.11 -15.36 25.28
CA SER A 57 15.12 -15.50 26.35
C SER A 57 14.49 -16.90 26.41
N PHE A 58 14.74 -17.72 25.39
CA PHE A 58 14.30 -19.11 25.30
C PHE A 58 15.53 -20.05 25.36
N ASP A 59 15.30 -21.26 25.84
CA ASP A 59 16.28 -22.35 25.84
C ASP A 59 15.71 -23.56 25.09
N PRO A 60 16.25 -23.93 23.91
CA PRO A 60 17.37 -23.29 23.22
C PRO A 60 17.02 -21.89 22.67
N PRO A 61 18.01 -20.99 22.47
CA PRO A 61 17.80 -19.69 21.84
C PRO A 61 17.10 -19.84 20.49
N ILE A 62 16.09 -19.00 20.21
CA ILE A 62 15.29 -19.10 18.99
C ILE A 62 15.86 -18.14 17.93
N PRO A 63 16.38 -18.66 16.80
CA PRO A 63 16.69 -17.84 15.64
C PRO A 63 15.47 -17.60 14.73
N PRO A 64 15.51 -16.57 13.88
CA PRO A 64 16.17 -15.28 14.07
C PRO A 64 15.18 -14.19 14.50
N VAL A 65 15.66 -13.18 15.24
CA VAL A 65 14.96 -11.88 15.31
C VAL A 65 15.05 -11.27 13.91
N SER A 66 13.97 -11.34 13.17
CA SER A 66 13.97 -10.97 11.75
C SER A 66 14.04 -9.46 11.55
N LEU A 67 14.86 -9.05 10.59
CA LEU A 67 14.78 -7.72 10.00
C LEU A 67 13.40 -7.52 9.36
N ARG A 68 12.76 -6.39 9.67
CA ARG A 68 11.45 -6.04 9.10
C ARG A 68 11.65 -5.14 7.90
N LEU A 69 10.93 -5.45 6.83
CA LEU A 69 10.85 -4.61 5.65
C LEU A 69 9.48 -3.94 5.64
N GLY A 70 9.45 -2.67 5.25
CA GLY A 70 8.25 -1.86 5.11
C GLY A 70 8.59 -0.57 4.39
N ASP A 71 7.60 0.17 3.91
CA ASP A 71 7.80 1.47 3.29
C ASP A 71 7.20 2.52 4.23
N ALA A 72 8.03 3.06 5.13
CA ALA A 72 7.58 3.89 6.24
C ALA A 72 7.42 5.37 5.84
N ASN A 73 8.07 5.79 4.75
CA ASN A 73 8.00 7.16 4.20
C ASN A 73 7.16 7.26 2.92
N LEU A 74 6.59 6.15 2.46
CA LEU A 74 5.73 6.01 1.28
C LEU A 74 6.42 6.35 -0.05
N ASP A 75 7.74 6.16 -0.14
CA ASP A 75 8.52 6.53 -1.33
C ASP A 75 8.58 5.43 -2.41
N GLY A 76 7.91 4.29 -2.19
CA GLY A 76 7.74 3.19 -3.15
C GLY A 76 8.81 2.12 -3.07
N PHE A 77 9.43 2.00 -1.91
CA PHE A 77 10.83 1.65 -1.83
C PHE A 77 11.08 1.10 -0.41
N PRO A 78 11.65 -0.11 -0.25
CA PRO A 78 11.64 -0.77 1.05
C PRO A 78 12.66 -0.15 2.01
N ASP A 79 12.15 0.35 3.13
CA ASP A 79 12.89 0.65 4.36
C ASP A 79 13.07 -0.62 5.19
N PHE A 80 13.95 -0.56 6.20
CA PHE A 80 14.05 -1.64 7.16
C PHE A 80 14.07 -1.18 8.61
N LEU A 81 13.52 -2.03 9.47
CA LEU A 81 13.49 -1.87 10.91
C LEU A 81 14.13 -3.10 11.57
N ALA A 82 15.14 -2.86 12.41
CA ALA A 82 15.88 -3.92 13.08
C ALA A 82 16.32 -3.52 14.49
N ILE A 83 16.65 -4.50 15.31
CA ILE A 83 17.13 -4.28 16.67
C ILE A 83 18.65 -4.45 16.70
N PHE A 84 19.32 -3.50 17.33
CA PHE A 84 20.75 -3.49 17.53
C PHE A 84 21.09 -3.63 19.01
N ALA A 85 22.06 -4.49 19.29
CA ALA A 85 22.57 -4.77 20.62
C ALA A 85 23.88 -4.00 20.87
N SER A 86 23.94 -3.32 22.01
CA SER A 86 25.14 -2.63 22.51
C SER A 86 25.32 -2.95 23.99
N GLY A 87 26.09 -4.00 24.30
CA GLY A 87 26.15 -4.54 25.66
C GLY A 87 24.81 -5.18 26.04
N ASP A 88 24.17 -4.69 27.10
CA ASP A 88 22.84 -5.14 27.53
C ASP A 88 21.70 -4.37 26.84
N ASP A 89 22.00 -3.21 26.26
CA ASP A 89 21.01 -2.41 25.54
C ASP A 89 20.57 -3.10 24.25
N ARG A 90 19.27 -3.04 23.99
CA ARG A 90 18.61 -3.50 22.76
C ARG A 90 17.78 -2.36 22.22
N THR A 91 18.29 -1.69 21.18
CA THR A 91 17.67 -0.50 20.61
C THR A 91 17.15 -0.78 19.19
N PRO A 92 15.87 -0.50 18.90
CA PRO A 92 15.35 -0.59 17.56
C PRO A 92 15.79 0.63 16.73
N TYR A 93 16.13 0.41 15.47
CA TYR A 93 16.50 1.44 14.52
C TYR A 93 15.73 1.24 13.22
N LEU A 94 15.08 2.32 12.77
CA LEU A 94 14.47 2.41 11.44
C LEU A 94 15.49 3.05 10.50
N ALA A 95 15.73 2.42 9.37
CA ALA A 95 16.63 2.93 8.34
C ALA A 95 15.84 3.16 7.05
N TYR A 96 15.80 4.42 6.62
CA TYR A 96 15.16 4.83 5.38
C TYR A 96 16.06 4.55 4.20
N SER A 97 15.50 4.00 3.13
CA SER A 97 16.21 3.85 1.87
C SER A 97 16.23 5.19 1.13
N LYS A 98 17.40 5.75 0.90
CA LYS A 98 17.58 7.02 0.16
C LYS A 98 18.42 6.83 -1.09
N HIS A 99 18.31 7.79 -2.02
CA HIS A 99 19.25 7.88 -3.13
C HIS A 99 20.67 8.00 -2.62
N CYS A 100 21.60 7.35 -3.32
CA CYS A 100 22.99 7.42 -2.92
C CYS A 100 23.55 8.85 -3.04
N ALA A 101 24.21 9.27 -1.98
CA ALA A 101 24.94 10.52 -1.91
C ALA A 101 26.21 10.33 -1.08
N SER A 102 27.13 11.30 -1.19
CA SER A 102 28.37 11.29 -0.41
C SER A 102 28.05 11.24 1.07
N GLY A 103 28.57 10.22 1.73
CA GLY A 103 28.32 10.02 3.15
C GLY A 103 26.95 9.41 3.50
N VAL A 104 26.28 8.73 2.57
CA VAL A 104 25.16 7.84 2.92
C VAL A 104 25.69 6.43 3.17
N ALA A 105 25.21 5.75 4.21
CA ALA A 105 25.65 4.39 4.52
C ALA A 105 25.26 3.42 3.40
N GLY A 106 26.19 2.56 2.99
CA GLY A 106 26.00 1.62 1.89
C GLY A 106 26.14 2.18 0.47
N CYS A 107 26.52 3.45 0.34
CA CYS A 107 26.91 4.04 -0.95
C CYS A 107 28.42 4.03 -1.13
N ASP A 108 28.88 3.68 -2.33
CA ASP A 108 30.30 3.79 -2.67
C ASP A 108 30.70 5.27 -2.76
N SER A 109 31.95 5.55 -2.38
CA SER A 109 32.63 6.85 -2.47
C SER A 109 32.56 7.52 -3.84
N ASN A 110 32.40 6.74 -4.91
CA ASN A 110 32.27 7.22 -6.29
C ASN A 110 30.82 7.37 -6.79
N GLY A 111 29.82 7.00 -5.97
CA GLY A 111 28.40 7.19 -6.28
C GLY A 111 27.67 6.20 -7.20
N PRO A 112 28.24 5.14 -7.81
CA PRO A 112 27.43 4.20 -8.58
C PRO A 112 26.86 3.10 -7.66
N GLY A 113 26.13 3.50 -6.63
CA GLY A 113 25.19 2.65 -5.92
C GLY A 113 23.81 3.24 -6.13
N GLY A 114 22.79 2.42 -6.40
CA GLY A 114 21.45 2.96 -6.65
C GLY A 114 20.92 3.71 -5.42
N ARG A 115 21.00 3.06 -4.25
CA ARG A 115 20.40 3.51 -2.98
C ARG A 115 21.28 3.16 -1.77
N GLY A 116 21.17 3.94 -0.71
CA GLY A 116 21.80 3.72 0.58
C GLY A 116 20.83 3.97 1.73
N TRP A 117 21.34 4.03 2.96
CA TRP A 117 20.53 3.96 4.17
C TRP A 117 20.79 5.12 5.12
N GLU A 118 19.73 5.71 5.66
CA GLU A 118 19.79 6.75 6.68
C GLU A 118 18.97 6.34 7.91
N VAL A 119 19.61 6.35 9.07
CA VAL A 119 19.01 5.90 10.33
C VAL A 119 18.18 7.01 10.96
N ALA A 120 16.92 6.70 11.30
CA ALA A 120 16.06 7.56 12.09
C ALA A 120 16.41 7.48 13.59
N THR A 121 16.35 8.62 14.28
CA THR A 121 16.70 8.72 15.71
C THR A 121 15.50 8.56 16.64
N ALA A 122 14.27 8.52 16.12
CA ALA A 122 13.03 8.51 16.90
C ALA A 122 12.92 7.34 17.91
N LEU A 123 13.60 6.23 17.64
CA LEU A 123 13.55 5.00 18.42
C LEU A 123 14.69 4.86 19.45
N ALA A 124 15.62 5.83 19.49
CA ALA A 124 16.87 5.70 20.26
C ALA A 124 16.68 5.58 21.78
N ASN A 125 15.54 6.04 22.30
CA ASN A 125 15.20 6.01 23.73
C ASN A 125 14.77 4.62 24.23
N VAL A 126 14.45 3.69 23.33
CA VAL A 126 14.08 2.32 23.70
C VAL A 126 15.36 1.49 23.85
N LYS A 127 15.60 0.97 25.06
CA LYS A 127 16.81 0.19 25.39
C LYS A 127 16.53 -1.27 25.71
N ASP A 128 15.26 -1.66 25.81
CA ASP A 128 14.85 -3.00 26.21
C ASP A 128 13.95 -3.68 25.15
N ALA A 129 14.18 -3.36 23.87
CA ALA A 129 13.44 -3.95 22.75
C ALA A 129 13.79 -5.41 22.54
N ARG A 130 12.76 -6.25 22.39
CA ARG A 130 12.86 -7.69 22.11
C ARG A 130 12.37 -8.05 20.72
N GLY A 131 11.34 -7.35 20.24
CA GLY A 131 10.74 -7.58 18.93
C GLY A 131 10.22 -6.28 18.35
N VAL A 132 10.17 -6.20 17.04
CA VAL A 132 9.65 -5.05 16.29
C VAL A 132 8.76 -5.54 15.15
N ALA A 133 7.75 -4.78 14.79
CA ALA A 133 6.88 -5.03 13.65
C ALA A 133 6.32 -3.71 13.11
N PHE A 134 6.06 -3.68 11.81
CA PHE A 134 5.26 -2.61 11.19
C PHE A 134 3.78 -2.96 11.28
N LEU A 135 2.96 -1.99 11.59
CA LEU A 135 1.50 -2.12 11.64
C LEU A 135 0.90 -0.74 11.45
N ASP A 136 -0.08 -0.58 10.58
CA ASP A 136 -0.93 0.61 10.55
C ASP A 136 -2.07 0.38 11.56
N MET A 137 -1.96 0.96 12.76
CA MET A 137 -2.85 0.63 13.88
C MET A 137 -4.17 1.40 13.82
N ASP A 138 -4.12 2.66 13.43
CA ASP A 138 -5.27 3.56 13.34
C ASP A 138 -5.90 3.57 11.93
N GLU A 139 -5.39 2.71 11.03
CA GLU A 139 -5.81 2.61 9.63
C GLU A 139 -5.70 3.96 8.90
N ASP A 140 -4.69 4.75 9.28
CA ASP A 140 -4.45 6.09 8.76
C ASP A 140 -3.65 6.14 7.45
N GLY A 141 -3.15 4.99 6.99
CA GLY A 141 -2.37 4.90 5.77
C GLY A 141 -0.89 5.15 5.96
N THR A 142 -0.39 5.12 7.19
CA THR A 142 1.03 5.13 7.53
C THR A 142 1.42 3.84 8.24
N LEU A 143 2.69 3.42 8.12
CA LEU A 143 3.18 2.27 8.87
C LEU A 143 3.68 2.73 10.24
N ASP A 144 2.92 2.46 11.28
CA ASP A 144 3.37 2.60 12.67
C ASP A 144 4.31 1.47 13.06
N ILE A 145 4.93 1.65 14.23
CA ILE A 145 5.90 0.71 14.78
C ILE A 145 5.38 0.14 16.09
N LEU A 146 5.24 -1.18 16.12
CA LEU A 146 5.01 -1.95 17.32
C LEU A 146 6.35 -2.46 17.85
N VAL A 147 6.70 -2.07 19.07
CA VAL A 147 7.88 -2.56 19.79
C VAL A 147 7.45 -3.45 20.96
N GLN A 148 7.88 -4.71 20.91
CA GLN A 148 7.80 -5.63 22.03
C GLN A 148 9.01 -5.41 22.94
N ARG A 149 8.78 -5.23 24.24
CA ARG A 149 9.80 -4.88 25.23
C ARG A 149 9.89 -5.93 26.32
N THR A 150 11.03 -6.01 26.99
CA THR A 150 11.18 -6.90 28.17
C THR A 150 10.49 -6.34 29.40
N GLY A 151 10.29 -5.02 29.47
CA GLY A 151 9.72 -4.31 30.63
C GLY A 151 10.75 -3.95 31.69
N LEU A 152 12.04 -4.11 31.40
CA LEU A 152 13.12 -3.73 32.32
C LEU A 152 13.27 -2.22 32.48
N GLN A 153 12.87 -1.44 31.46
CA GLN A 153 13.05 0.01 31.49
C GLN A 153 11.94 0.74 32.27
N ASP A 154 10.67 0.38 32.07
CA ASP A 154 9.51 1.06 32.68
C ASP A 154 8.35 0.13 33.06
N GLY A 155 8.55 -1.19 33.01
CA GLY A 155 7.50 -2.19 33.26
C GLY A 155 6.55 -2.45 32.07
N SER A 156 6.60 -1.64 31.00
CA SER A 156 5.78 -1.85 29.81
C SER A 156 6.35 -2.97 28.92
N LYS A 157 5.49 -3.89 28.49
CA LYS A 157 5.88 -5.01 27.60
C LYS A 157 5.65 -4.71 26.12
N VAL A 158 4.88 -3.68 25.84
CA VAL A 158 4.47 -3.29 24.49
C VAL A 158 4.48 -1.77 24.43
N LEU A 159 5.12 -1.23 23.39
CA LEU A 159 5.16 0.18 23.07
C LEU A 159 4.72 0.36 21.61
N PHE A 160 3.73 1.22 21.40
CA PHE A 160 3.32 1.64 20.06
C PHE A 160 3.88 3.03 19.78
N ILE A 161 4.43 3.19 18.59
CA ILE A 161 5.04 4.45 18.13
C ILE A 161 4.34 4.80 16.83
N GLN A 162 3.53 5.85 16.90
CA GLN A 162 2.81 6.35 15.75
C GLN A 162 3.77 7.01 14.76
N ASN A 163 3.63 6.66 13.48
CA ASN A 163 4.40 7.27 12.42
C ASN A 163 3.70 8.53 11.92
N ASN A 164 4.00 9.67 12.53
CA ASN A 164 3.45 10.97 12.13
C ASN A 164 4.20 11.61 10.94
N PHE A 165 4.89 10.83 10.12
CA PHE A 165 5.65 11.33 8.99
C PHE A 165 4.70 11.75 7.86
N TYR A 166 4.42 13.05 7.79
CA TYR A 166 3.57 13.61 6.75
C TYR A 166 4.35 13.79 5.44
N TYR A 167 4.06 12.94 4.46
CA TYR A 167 4.53 13.10 3.08
C TYR A 167 3.34 13.25 2.13
N ASP A 168 3.48 14.12 1.13
CA ASP A 168 2.53 14.27 0.01
C ASP A 168 2.66 13.09 -0.96
N ALA A 169 2.50 11.88 -0.44
CA ALA A 169 2.69 10.62 -1.13
C ALA A 169 1.46 9.71 -0.96
N PHE A 170 1.26 8.84 -1.94
CA PHE A 170 0.16 7.90 -1.93
C PHE A 170 0.61 6.52 -1.49
N PHE A 171 -0.32 5.72 -0.96
CA PHE A 171 -0.08 4.32 -0.62
C PHE A 171 -1.14 3.41 -1.26
N LEU A 172 -0.89 2.10 -1.26
CA LEU A 172 -1.89 1.09 -1.60
C LEU A 172 -1.84 -0.07 -0.60
N LYS A 173 -3.02 -0.52 -0.16
CA LYS A 173 -3.19 -1.76 0.60
C LYS A 173 -3.72 -2.85 -0.32
N ALA A 174 -2.92 -3.84 -0.65
CA ALA A 174 -3.32 -4.93 -1.54
C ALA A 174 -3.35 -6.27 -0.78
N ILE A 175 -4.39 -7.07 -1.01
CA ILE A 175 -4.49 -8.42 -0.46
C ILE A 175 -5.07 -9.39 -1.49
N ALA A 176 -4.35 -10.47 -1.74
CA ALA A 176 -4.78 -11.58 -2.56
C ALA A 176 -5.26 -12.70 -1.64
N LEU A 177 -6.48 -13.17 -1.85
CA LEU A 177 -7.08 -14.23 -1.06
C LEU A 177 -7.10 -15.56 -1.84
N ASN A 178 -7.50 -16.65 -1.20
CA ASN A 178 -7.57 -17.98 -1.81
C ASN A 178 -8.84 -18.26 -2.63
N GLY A 179 -9.71 -17.26 -2.84
CA GLY A 179 -10.91 -17.45 -3.66
C GLY A 179 -11.93 -18.41 -3.06
N ALA A 180 -12.08 -18.45 -1.73
CA ALA A 180 -13.01 -19.35 -1.04
C ALA A 180 -14.44 -19.30 -1.64
N CYS A 181 -15.05 -20.47 -1.85
CA CYS A 181 -16.37 -20.64 -2.48
C CYS A 181 -16.50 -19.92 -3.83
N ASP A 182 -15.50 -20.06 -4.70
CA ASP A 182 -15.39 -19.39 -6.00
C ASP A 182 -15.62 -17.87 -5.91
N SER A 183 -15.07 -17.29 -4.84
CA SER A 183 -15.19 -15.86 -4.55
C SER A 183 -16.65 -15.39 -4.44
N GLY A 184 -17.55 -16.29 -4.05
CA GLY A 184 -18.99 -16.08 -3.96
C GLY A 184 -19.52 -16.32 -2.55
N TRP A 185 -20.76 -16.79 -2.45
CA TRP A 185 -21.37 -17.11 -1.17
C TRP A 185 -20.97 -18.51 -0.73
N CYS A 186 -20.50 -18.64 0.50
CA CYS A 186 -20.36 -19.93 1.16
C CYS A 186 -21.67 -20.30 1.86
N TYR A 187 -21.85 -21.61 2.05
CA TYR A 187 -22.96 -22.17 2.82
C TYR A 187 -22.42 -22.84 4.07
N SER A 188 -23.20 -22.79 5.16
CA SER A 188 -22.90 -23.59 6.36
C SER A 188 -22.89 -25.08 6.02
N ALA A 189 -22.28 -25.92 6.86
CA ALA A 189 -22.23 -27.38 6.63
C ALA A 189 -23.62 -28.02 6.44
N ASN A 190 -24.66 -27.38 6.99
CA ASN A 190 -26.05 -27.83 6.89
C ASN A 190 -26.81 -27.18 5.71
N GLY A 191 -26.14 -26.34 4.90
CA GLY A 191 -26.72 -25.66 3.73
C GLY A 191 -27.72 -24.54 4.05
N SER A 192 -28.00 -24.28 5.32
CA SER A 192 -29.10 -23.40 5.75
C SER A 192 -28.75 -21.92 5.77
N GLU A 193 -27.49 -21.57 6.00
CA GLU A 193 -27.04 -20.19 6.13
C GLU A 193 -26.01 -19.87 5.04
N ARG A 194 -26.28 -18.79 4.30
CA ARG A 194 -25.33 -18.22 3.35
C ARG A 194 -24.52 -17.12 4.02
N TYR A 195 -23.21 -17.13 3.85
CA TYR A 195 -22.32 -16.07 4.33
C TYR A 195 -21.29 -15.71 3.27
N HIS A 196 -20.82 -14.47 3.30
CA HIS A 196 -19.75 -14.02 2.42
C HIS A 196 -18.41 -14.34 3.10
N PRO A 197 -17.64 -15.34 2.64
CA PRO A 197 -16.39 -15.70 3.25
C PRO A 197 -15.36 -14.59 3.04
N PHE A 198 -14.66 -14.21 4.11
CA PHE A 198 -13.35 -13.60 3.95
C PHE A 198 -12.35 -14.75 3.84
N GLY A 199 -11.82 -14.98 2.63
CA GLY A 199 -10.86 -16.05 2.37
C GLY A 199 -9.57 -15.90 3.19
N VAL A 200 -8.66 -16.87 3.06
CA VAL A 200 -7.32 -16.78 3.65
C VAL A 200 -6.35 -16.12 2.68
N ARG A 201 -5.31 -15.46 3.21
CA ARG A 201 -4.24 -14.84 2.42
C ARG A 201 -3.55 -15.87 1.54
N TYR A 202 -3.47 -15.58 0.25
CA TYR A 202 -2.74 -16.39 -0.71
C TYR A 202 -1.23 -16.23 -0.50
N SER A 203 -0.52 -17.31 -0.17
CA SER A 203 0.94 -17.26 0.03
C SER A 203 1.67 -17.09 -1.30
N GLY A 204 2.65 -16.19 -1.36
CA GLY A 204 3.45 -15.97 -2.58
C GLY A 204 2.73 -15.20 -3.69
N ALA A 205 1.59 -14.57 -3.41
CA ALA A 205 0.99 -13.63 -4.35
C ALA A 205 1.92 -12.43 -4.58
N THR A 206 1.96 -11.92 -5.80
CA THR A 206 2.89 -10.87 -6.21
C THR A 206 2.14 -9.76 -6.93
N TYR A 207 2.47 -8.52 -6.59
CA TYR A 207 1.90 -7.31 -7.18
C TYR A 207 2.98 -6.62 -8.00
N LYS A 208 2.75 -6.43 -9.30
CA LYS A 208 3.62 -5.65 -10.17
C LYS A 208 2.83 -4.48 -10.71
N TYR A 209 3.34 -3.26 -10.57
CA TYR A 209 2.58 -2.09 -10.98
C TYR A 209 3.47 -1.06 -11.66
N THR A 210 2.84 -0.20 -12.47
CA THR A 210 3.48 0.95 -13.09
C THR A 210 2.81 2.23 -12.64
N VAL A 211 3.61 3.19 -12.17
CA VAL A 211 3.16 4.50 -11.72
C VAL A 211 3.89 5.60 -12.48
N PHE A 212 3.27 6.78 -12.50
CA PHE A 212 3.85 7.98 -13.06
C PHE A 212 4.15 8.97 -11.95
N ASP A 213 5.38 9.45 -11.90
CA ASP A 213 5.72 10.64 -11.12
C ASP A 213 5.00 11.87 -11.70
N THR A 214 4.84 12.89 -10.88
CA THR A 214 4.40 14.26 -11.21
C THR A 214 5.15 14.88 -12.40
N LEU A 215 6.38 14.46 -12.67
CA LEU A 215 7.19 14.88 -13.83
C LEU A 215 6.92 14.06 -15.11
N GLY A 216 5.98 13.11 -15.07
CA GLY A 216 5.65 12.22 -16.20
C GLY A 216 6.63 11.06 -16.37
N HIS A 217 7.56 10.85 -15.43
CA HIS A 217 8.45 9.70 -15.44
C HIS A 217 7.71 8.44 -15.02
N ARG A 218 7.82 7.38 -15.84
CA ARG A 218 7.20 6.10 -15.56
C ARG A 218 8.17 5.18 -14.83
N SER A 219 7.75 4.64 -13.70
CA SER A 219 8.50 3.61 -12.95
C SER A 219 7.66 2.34 -12.81
N ALA A 220 8.34 1.22 -12.59
CA ALA A 220 7.72 -0.07 -12.31
C ALA A 220 8.27 -0.59 -10.98
N ALA A 221 7.39 -1.19 -10.19
CA ALA A 221 7.74 -1.76 -8.89
C ALA A 221 7.02 -3.10 -8.69
N GLU A 222 7.57 -3.89 -7.77
CA GLU A 222 7.09 -5.23 -7.44
C GLU A 222 7.09 -5.44 -5.94
N VAL A 223 6.00 -6.01 -5.42
CA VAL A 223 5.81 -6.29 -3.99
C VAL A 223 5.24 -7.69 -3.83
N GLY A 224 5.78 -8.45 -2.88
CA GLY A 224 5.30 -9.79 -2.54
C GLY A 224 4.37 -9.78 -1.33
N GLN A 225 3.38 -10.68 -1.34
CA GLN A 225 2.55 -11.00 -0.19
C GLN A 225 3.16 -12.14 0.62
N LEU A 226 3.14 -12.00 1.95
CA LEU A 226 3.67 -13.00 2.88
C LEU A 226 5.13 -13.41 2.58
N PRO A 227 6.08 -12.44 2.43
CA PRO A 227 7.47 -12.79 2.11
C PRO A 227 8.20 -13.52 3.24
N GLN A 228 7.64 -13.58 4.46
CA GLN A 228 8.24 -14.25 5.61
C GLN A 228 7.23 -15.15 6.31
N THR A 229 7.58 -16.43 6.47
CA THR A 229 6.82 -17.44 7.23
C THR A 229 7.55 -17.90 8.49
N SER A 230 8.70 -17.31 8.80
CA SER A 230 9.55 -17.70 9.93
C SER A 230 9.03 -17.20 11.29
N TYR A 231 9.77 -17.51 12.35
CA TYR A 231 9.44 -17.14 13.72
C TYR A 231 9.17 -15.64 13.88
N HIS A 232 8.14 -15.30 14.66
CA HIS A 232 7.66 -13.93 14.86
C HIS A 232 7.43 -13.14 13.57
N ALA A 233 6.97 -13.73 12.46
CA ALA A 233 6.80 -13.00 11.21
C ALA A 233 5.99 -11.68 11.34
N LEU A 234 4.97 -11.61 12.22
CA LEU A 234 4.20 -10.41 12.60
C LEU A 234 4.02 -9.38 11.45
N GLN A 235 3.73 -9.88 10.25
CA GLN A 235 3.49 -9.04 9.08
C GLN A 235 2.06 -8.54 9.09
N THR A 236 1.83 -7.41 8.44
CA THR A 236 0.48 -6.89 8.18
C THR A 236 -0.38 -7.92 7.44
N PRO A 237 -1.70 -7.92 7.66
CA PRO A 237 -2.62 -8.81 6.96
C PRO A 237 -2.72 -8.52 5.45
N TYR A 238 -2.22 -7.38 5.00
CA TYR A 238 -2.16 -6.97 3.60
C TYR A 238 -0.72 -6.62 3.23
N SER A 239 -0.44 -6.56 1.93
CA SER A 239 0.78 -5.96 1.40
C SER A 239 0.57 -4.45 1.35
N PHE A 240 1.36 -3.74 2.14
CA PHE A 240 1.37 -2.29 2.20
C PHE A 240 2.60 -1.78 1.46
N PHE A 241 2.41 -0.83 0.55
CA PHE A 241 3.51 -0.19 -0.16
C PHE A 241 3.14 1.24 -0.54
N GLY A 242 4.13 2.13 -0.50
CA GLY A 242 4.03 3.47 -1.03
C GLY A 242 4.03 3.45 -2.55
N LEU A 243 3.46 4.51 -3.11
CA LEU A 243 3.50 4.80 -4.54
C LEU A 243 4.32 6.07 -4.81
N GLY A 244 4.82 6.74 -3.76
CA GLY A 244 5.44 8.04 -3.85
C GLY A 244 4.47 9.13 -4.29
N ARG A 245 5.04 10.21 -4.81
CA ARG A 245 4.29 11.31 -5.43
C ARG A 245 3.87 10.89 -6.83
N THR A 246 2.72 10.24 -6.94
CA THR A 246 2.17 9.77 -8.21
C THR A 246 0.91 10.55 -8.61
N ASN A 247 0.44 10.35 -9.83
CA ASN A 247 -0.89 10.76 -10.25
C ASN A 247 -2.00 9.99 -9.50
N ASN A 248 -3.23 10.51 -9.55
CA ASN A 248 -4.42 9.99 -8.86
C ASN A 248 -4.93 8.61 -9.33
N TYR A 249 -4.16 7.87 -10.13
CA TYR A 249 -4.49 6.51 -10.58
C TYR A 249 -3.22 5.70 -10.83
N ILE A 250 -3.31 4.38 -10.67
CA ILE A 250 -2.28 3.44 -11.11
C ILE A 250 -2.61 3.00 -12.54
N GLU A 251 -1.64 3.09 -13.44
CA GLU A 251 -1.86 2.81 -14.86
C GLU A 251 -2.12 1.32 -15.10
N ASN A 252 -1.18 0.47 -14.68
CA ASN A 252 -1.28 -0.98 -14.78
C ASN A 252 -0.91 -1.59 -13.43
N MET A 253 -1.76 -2.49 -12.93
CA MET A 253 -1.47 -3.32 -11.77
C MET A 253 -1.73 -4.78 -12.11
N PHE A 254 -0.66 -5.55 -12.18
CA PHE A 254 -0.69 -6.98 -12.34
C PHE A 254 -0.65 -7.66 -10.99
N VAL A 255 -1.54 -8.62 -10.78
CA VAL A 255 -1.58 -9.44 -9.56
C VAL A 255 -1.48 -10.89 -9.98
N GLY A 256 -0.37 -11.51 -9.61
CA GLY A 256 -0.10 -12.93 -9.85
C GLY A 256 -0.26 -13.74 -8.58
N THR A 257 -0.74 -14.97 -8.72
CA THR A 257 -0.73 -15.98 -7.65
C THR A 257 0.04 -17.21 -8.12
N THR A 258 0.39 -18.12 -7.21
CA THR A 258 1.03 -19.40 -7.57
C THR A 258 0.00 -20.44 -8.03
N LEU A 259 -1.15 -20.00 -8.55
CA LEU A 259 -2.20 -20.87 -9.05
C LEU A 259 -1.69 -21.62 -10.28
N HIS A 260 -1.85 -22.94 -10.29
CA HIS A 260 -1.44 -23.77 -11.42
C HIS A 260 -2.52 -23.74 -12.51
N ALA A 261 -2.61 -22.62 -13.22
CA ALA A 261 -3.57 -22.39 -14.29
C ALA A 261 -2.87 -21.70 -15.49
N PRO A 262 -3.43 -21.83 -16.71
CA PRO A 262 -2.93 -21.10 -17.87
C PRO A 262 -2.87 -19.58 -17.62
N GLU A 263 -3.90 -19.05 -16.95
CA GLU A 263 -4.00 -17.65 -16.52
C GLU A 263 -3.83 -17.54 -14.99
N HIS A 264 -2.59 -17.37 -14.55
CA HIS A 264 -2.21 -17.25 -13.13
C HIS A 264 -2.07 -15.80 -12.65
N TYR A 265 -2.47 -14.83 -13.46
CA TYR A 265 -2.45 -13.41 -13.11
C TYR A 265 -3.66 -12.66 -13.69
N ILE A 266 -4.02 -11.55 -13.06
CA ILE A 266 -4.96 -10.55 -13.58
C ILE A 266 -4.22 -9.23 -13.83
N ASN A 267 -4.55 -8.54 -14.93
CA ASN A 267 -4.15 -7.16 -15.15
C ASN A 267 -5.32 -6.21 -14.86
N MET A 268 -5.09 -5.20 -14.04
CA MET A 268 -6.04 -4.14 -13.74
C MET A 268 -5.53 -2.82 -14.31
N GLU A 269 -6.05 -2.46 -15.49
CA GLU A 269 -5.70 -1.20 -16.16
C GLU A 269 -6.62 -0.07 -15.68
N GLY A 270 -6.04 1.06 -15.26
CA GLY A 270 -6.71 2.33 -14.94
C GLY A 270 -7.79 2.27 -13.84
N SER A 271 -8.01 1.12 -13.21
CA SER A 271 -9.12 0.88 -12.27
C SER A 271 -8.71 0.96 -10.81
N VAL A 272 -7.41 1.18 -10.52
CA VAL A 272 -6.89 1.17 -9.16
C VAL A 272 -6.57 2.59 -8.73
N ILE A 273 -7.27 3.03 -7.69
CA ILE A 273 -7.16 4.38 -7.12
C ILE A 273 -6.18 4.30 -5.95
N PRO A 274 -5.18 5.20 -5.85
CA PRO A 274 -4.32 5.30 -4.69
C PRO A 274 -5.10 5.56 -3.39
N ASN A 275 -4.48 5.36 -2.23
CA ASN A 275 -5.08 5.50 -0.89
C ASN A 275 -6.34 4.63 -0.70
N SER A 276 -6.34 3.46 -1.32
CA SER A 276 -7.43 2.50 -1.26
C SER A 276 -6.93 1.13 -0.82
N ARG A 277 -7.90 0.26 -0.51
CA ARG A 277 -7.65 -1.16 -0.26
C ARG A 277 -8.22 -1.99 -1.39
N VAL A 278 -7.37 -2.81 -2.02
CA VAL A 278 -7.75 -3.71 -3.10
C VAL A 278 -7.72 -5.14 -2.58
N VAL A 279 -8.83 -5.86 -2.73
CA VAL A 279 -8.94 -7.29 -2.46
C VAL A 279 -9.05 -8.02 -3.79
N ILE A 280 -8.14 -8.96 -4.03
CA ILE A 280 -8.08 -9.77 -5.24
C ILE A 280 -8.42 -11.21 -4.87
N LEU A 281 -9.35 -11.79 -5.61
CA LEU A 281 -9.80 -13.15 -5.42
C LEU A 281 -9.57 -13.95 -6.72
N PRO A 282 -8.61 -14.87 -6.76
CA PRO A 282 -8.42 -15.78 -7.87
C PRO A 282 -9.58 -16.79 -7.95
N PRO A 283 -9.83 -17.38 -9.12
CA PRO A 283 -10.76 -18.50 -9.24
C PRO A 283 -10.25 -19.70 -8.42
N ALA A 284 -11.16 -20.44 -7.79
CA ALA A 284 -10.80 -21.50 -6.84
C ALA A 284 -10.07 -22.69 -7.49
N ASP A 285 -10.32 -22.93 -8.77
CA ASP A 285 -9.91 -24.11 -9.53
C ASP A 285 -9.15 -23.76 -10.82
N GLY A 286 -8.49 -22.59 -10.86
CA GLY A 286 -7.80 -22.17 -12.08
C GLY A 286 -8.72 -21.77 -13.22
N GLY A 287 -10.04 -21.64 -12.97
CA GLY A 287 -11.02 -21.28 -13.98
C GLY A 287 -11.58 -22.48 -14.75
N GLU A 288 -11.27 -23.72 -14.35
CA GLU A 288 -11.79 -24.94 -15.00
C GLU A 288 -13.33 -25.02 -14.92
N SER A 289 -13.94 -24.57 -13.82
CA SER A 289 -15.39 -24.45 -13.66
C SER A 289 -15.96 -23.15 -14.23
N GLY A 290 -15.17 -22.37 -14.96
CA GLY A 290 -15.57 -21.06 -15.50
C GLY A 290 -15.49 -19.90 -14.50
N GLY A 291 -14.82 -20.11 -13.35
CA GLY A 291 -14.58 -19.06 -12.36
C GLY A 291 -13.69 -17.95 -12.93
N THR A 292 -14.06 -16.69 -12.69
CA THR A 292 -13.28 -15.51 -13.11
C THR A 292 -12.64 -14.83 -11.92
N TRP A 293 -11.47 -14.21 -12.13
CA TRP A 293 -10.86 -13.34 -11.12
C TRP A 293 -11.82 -12.23 -10.67
N LYS A 294 -12.04 -12.11 -9.37
CA LYS A 294 -12.83 -11.02 -8.78
C LYS A 294 -11.92 -10.02 -8.08
N ARG A 295 -12.34 -8.75 -8.14
CA ARG A 295 -11.63 -7.64 -7.53
C ARG A 295 -12.61 -6.74 -6.80
N GLU A 296 -12.27 -6.37 -5.58
CA GLU A 296 -13.06 -5.46 -4.75
C GLU A 296 -12.18 -4.29 -4.33
N LEU A 297 -12.66 -3.08 -4.60
CA LEU A 297 -11.97 -1.84 -4.26
C LEU A 297 -12.71 -1.16 -3.11
N PHE A 298 -12.03 -1.04 -1.98
CA PHE A 298 -12.52 -0.34 -0.80
C PHE A 298 -11.85 1.02 -0.73
N LEU A 299 -12.64 2.07 -0.87
CA LEU A 299 -12.18 3.44 -0.70
C LEU A 299 -12.25 3.81 0.78
N ARG A 300 -11.18 4.42 1.28
CA ARG A 300 -11.22 5.04 2.60
C ARG A 300 -12.18 6.22 2.56
N SER A 301 -13.15 6.27 3.46
CA SER A 301 -13.99 7.44 3.62
C SER A 301 -13.12 8.59 4.14
N GLY A 302 -12.92 9.64 3.35
CA GLY A 302 -12.26 10.85 3.84
C GLY A 302 -13.14 11.57 4.86
N ASP A 303 -12.53 12.12 5.91
CA ASP A 303 -13.23 12.85 6.99
C ASP A 303 -14.06 14.04 6.48
N TRP A 304 -13.72 14.54 5.30
CA TRP A 304 -14.39 15.65 4.61
C TRP A 304 -15.69 15.24 3.89
N ILE A 305 -15.90 13.94 3.59
CA ILE A 305 -17.07 13.49 2.81
C ILE A 305 -18.41 13.93 3.44
N PRO A 306 -18.63 13.79 4.76
CA PRO A 306 -19.86 14.27 5.39
C PRO A 306 -20.06 15.78 5.21
N TRP A 307 -19.00 16.57 5.38
CA TRP A 307 -19.07 18.02 5.25
C TRP A 307 -19.39 18.46 3.82
N VAL A 308 -18.72 17.87 2.83
CA VAL A 308 -19.02 18.12 1.41
C VAL A 308 -20.46 17.73 1.08
N THR A 309 -20.93 16.59 1.60
CA THR A 309 -22.31 16.14 1.41
C THR A 309 -23.31 17.14 1.98
N VAL A 310 -23.07 17.63 3.20
CA VAL A 310 -23.90 18.67 3.83
C VAL A 310 -23.93 19.95 2.98
N THR A 311 -22.77 20.42 2.51
CA THR A 311 -22.71 21.63 1.67
C THR A 311 -23.46 21.44 0.34
N CYS A 312 -23.30 20.29 -0.32
CA CYS A 312 -24.02 19.97 -1.54
C CYS A 312 -25.54 19.89 -1.31
N VAL A 313 -25.99 19.27 -0.22
CA VAL A 313 -27.42 19.19 0.13
C VAL A 313 -28.01 20.57 0.38
N ILE A 314 -27.32 21.43 1.14
CA ILE A 314 -27.76 22.82 1.37
C ILE A 314 -27.84 23.59 0.04
N GLY A 315 -26.83 23.46 -0.82
CA GLY A 315 -26.83 24.07 -2.15
C GLY A 315 -28.01 23.62 -3.01
N MET A 316 -28.31 22.32 -3.02
CA MET A 316 -29.45 21.75 -3.74
C MET A 316 -30.80 22.29 -3.22
N VAL A 317 -30.95 22.43 -1.90
CA VAL A 317 -32.18 22.98 -1.30
C VAL A 317 -32.36 24.46 -1.68
N ILE A 318 -31.30 25.26 -1.64
CA ILE A 318 -31.36 26.68 -2.02
C ILE A 318 -31.76 26.81 -3.50
N LEU A 319 -31.14 26.04 -4.39
CA LEU A 319 -31.49 26.04 -5.81
C LEU A 319 -32.94 25.59 -6.03
N ALA A 320 -33.40 24.56 -5.32
CA ALA A 320 -34.79 24.11 -5.39
C ALA A 320 -35.78 25.20 -4.95
N ILE A 321 -35.46 25.97 -3.89
CA ILE A 321 -36.28 27.10 -3.43
C ILE A 321 -36.32 28.21 -4.50
N ILE A 322 -35.18 28.57 -5.09
CA ILE A 322 -35.12 29.59 -6.15
C ILE A 322 -35.97 29.17 -7.35
N VAL A 323 -35.80 27.93 -7.83
CA VAL A 323 -36.58 27.38 -8.94
C VAL A 323 -38.07 27.37 -8.60
N PHE A 324 -38.44 26.98 -7.39
CA PHE A 324 -39.83 26.96 -6.95
C PHE A 324 -40.45 28.37 -6.92
N VAL A 325 -39.74 29.36 -6.41
CA VAL A 325 -40.19 30.76 -6.40
C VAL A 325 -40.35 31.30 -7.81
N LEU A 326 -39.38 31.06 -8.69
CA LEU A 326 -39.45 31.46 -10.09
C LEU A 326 -40.64 30.80 -10.80
N HIS A 327 -40.88 29.52 -10.55
CA HIS A 327 -42.02 28.78 -11.12
C HIS A 327 -43.37 29.33 -10.63
N LEU A 328 -43.47 29.75 -9.37
CA LEU A 328 -44.67 30.42 -8.86
C LEU A 328 -44.90 31.79 -9.50
N ASN A 329 -43.83 32.56 -9.74
CA ASN A 329 -43.93 33.86 -10.41
C ASN A 329 -44.35 33.69 -11.88
N GLU A 330 -43.74 32.75 -12.60
CA GLU A 330 -44.11 32.40 -13.98
C GLU A 330 -45.58 31.99 -14.05
N LYS A 331 -46.01 31.07 -13.18
CA LYS A 331 -47.41 30.64 -13.11
C LYS A 331 -48.39 31.79 -12.84
N ARG A 332 -47.98 32.77 -12.03
CA ARG A 332 -48.79 33.95 -11.72
C ARG A 332 -48.91 34.89 -12.92
N GLU A 333 -47.85 35.05 -13.70
CA GLU A 333 -47.86 35.85 -14.93
C GLU A 333 -48.73 35.19 -16.02
N ASP A 334 -48.61 33.88 -16.20
CA ASP A 334 -49.45 33.11 -17.13
C ASP A 334 -50.95 33.21 -16.80
N GLU A 335 -51.31 33.13 -15.51
CA GLU A 335 -52.71 33.31 -15.08
C GLU A 335 -53.23 34.72 -15.37
N LEU A 336 -52.38 35.76 -15.24
CA LEU A 336 -52.74 37.14 -15.57
C LEU A 336 -52.94 37.33 -17.07
N GLU A 337 -52.08 36.77 -17.91
CA GLU A 337 -52.23 36.81 -19.38
C GLU A 337 -53.48 36.06 -19.84
N ARG A 338 -53.73 34.87 -19.27
CA ARG A 338 -54.92 34.08 -19.61
C ARG A 338 -56.22 34.82 -19.30
N ARG A 339 -56.28 35.57 -18.18
CA ARG A 339 -57.42 36.44 -17.85
C ARG A 339 -57.56 37.59 -18.86
N ARG A 340 -56.47 38.23 -19.25
CA ARG A 340 -56.50 39.32 -20.27
C ARG A 340 -57.02 38.82 -21.61
N ILE A 341 -56.56 37.65 -22.07
CA ILE A 341 -57.03 37.03 -23.32
C ILE A 341 -58.52 36.66 -23.22
N SER A 342 -58.99 36.09 -22.10
CA SER A 342 -60.41 35.79 -21.93
C SER A 342 -61.30 37.05 -21.91
N HIS A 343 -60.79 38.15 -21.37
CA HIS A 343 -61.50 39.43 -21.41
C HIS A 343 -61.54 40.00 -22.84
N HIS A 344 -60.48 39.84 -23.63
CA HIS A 344 -60.45 40.30 -25.02
C HIS A 344 -61.43 39.52 -25.92
N ILE A 345 -61.49 38.20 -25.79
CA ILE A 345 -62.41 37.33 -26.57
C ILE A 345 -63.88 37.61 -26.24
N ASN A 346 -64.22 37.92 -24.99
CA ASN A 346 -65.59 38.28 -24.61
C ASN A 346 -66.04 39.64 -25.17
N PHE A 347 -65.11 40.54 -25.51
CA PHE A 347 -65.43 41.83 -26.14
C PHE A 347 -65.53 41.73 -27.67
N ASP A 348 -64.85 40.79 -28.31
CA ASP A 348 -64.95 40.52 -29.76
C ASP A 348 -66.19 39.68 -30.16
N ALA A 349 -66.88 39.08 -29.17
CA ALA A 349 -68.07 38.25 -29.39
C ALA A 349 -69.41 39.00 -29.18
N LEU A 350 -69.36 40.30 -28.89
CA LEU A 350 -70.49 41.25 -28.84
C LEU A 350 -70.41 42.19 -30.04
#